data_AF-A0A1M7QVI6-F1
#
_entry.id   AF-A0A1M7QVI6-F1
#
_cell.length_a   1.000
_cell.length_b   1.000
_cell.length_c   1.000
_cell.angle_alpha   90.00
_cell.angle_beta   90.00
_cell.angle_gamma   90.00
#
_symmetry.space_group_name_H-M   'P 1'
#
loop_
_entity.id
_entity.type
_entity.pdbx_description
1 polymer ?
#
loop_
_entity_poly.entity_id
_entity_poly.type
_entity_poly.pdbx_seq_one_letter_code
_entity_poly.pdbx_strand_id
1 'polypeptide(L)'
;MSFAPRFAAAHWLLAACIAGLAAMPALAADKPKKESTLGKAKPGAPFLSKEQLRACLAQNDRVKAQLAETLPLQAPLKKEGDDLAAAGDALKADRAAIDTTDEAAVKAFNERLAARDKAVEAYKARSAEYNTKVEALQADKASYIANCDGRRYFEDEELQIKAGK
;
A
#
# COMPACT_ATOMS: atom_id res chain seq x y z
N MET A 1 17.02 25.99 52.97
CA MET A 1 17.94 25.10 53.73
C MET A 1 19.05 24.72 52.78
N SER A 2 20.21 25.36 52.96
CA SER A 2 21.46 25.12 52.23
C SER A 2 22.12 23.83 52.69
N PHE A 3 22.77 23.08 51.79
CA PHE A 3 24.00 22.33 52.11
C PHE A 3 24.83 22.12 50.83
N ALA A 4 26.06 22.64 50.84
CA ALA A 4 27.16 22.29 49.94
C ALA A 4 28.00 21.14 50.55
N PRO A 5 28.87 20.48 49.76
CA PRO A 5 30.30 20.56 50.07
C PRO A 5 31.21 20.58 48.81
N ARG A 6 32.22 21.47 48.76
CA ARG A 6 33.66 21.31 49.07
C ARG A 6 34.54 20.89 47.88
N PHE A 7 35.37 21.85 47.46
CA PHE A 7 36.55 21.72 46.62
C PHE A 7 37.70 20.99 47.34
N ALA A 8 38.53 20.27 46.58
CA ALA A 8 39.95 20.09 46.86
C ALA A 8 40.73 19.92 45.55
N ALA A 9 41.74 20.77 45.37
CA ALA A 9 42.72 20.74 44.29
C ALA A 9 44.06 20.26 44.87
N ALA A 10 44.88 19.54 44.07
CA ALA A 10 46.34 19.58 44.20
C ALA A 10 47.03 18.97 42.97
N HIS A 11 47.99 19.76 42.47
CA HIS A 11 48.92 19.63 41.34
C HIS A 11 49.88 18.44 41.44
N TRP A 12 50.45 17.98 40.30
CA TRP A 12 51.89 17.73 40.12
C TRP A 12 52.26 17.83 38.61
N LEU A 13 53.51 18.25 38.36
CA LEU A 13 54.08 18.80 37.12
C LEU A 13 54.69 17.78 36.14
N LEU A 14 54.82 18.23 34.87
CA LEU A 14 55.81 17.96 33.81
C LEU A 14 56.38 16.54 33.57
N ALA A 15 56.31 16.10 32.30
CA ALA A 15 57.45 15.52 31.56
C ALA A 15 57.22 15.54 30.05
N ALA A 16 58.30 15.59 29.29
CA ALA A 16 58.43 16.09 27.92
C ALA A 16 58.25 15.04 26.80
N CYS A 17 57.95 15.57 25.61
CA CYS A 17 58.35 15.14 24.26
C CYS A 17 58.68 13.67 23.97
N ILE A 18 57.88 13.02 23.13
CA ILE A 18 58.39 12.26 21.97
C ILE A 18 57.52 12.57 20.75
N ALA A 19 58.11 13.30 19.80
CA ALA A 19 57.63 13.40 18.44
C ALA A 19 57.99 12.10 17.71
N GLY A 20 56.96 11.39 17.25
CA GLY A 20 57.08 10.21 16.39
C GLY A 20 55.89 10.18 15.45
N LEU A 21 55.96 10.99 14.39
CA LEU A 21 55.02 10.98 13.28
C LEU A 21 55.16 9.64 12.53
N ALA A 22 54.50 8.59 13.01
CA ALA A 22 54.12 7.48 12.14
C ALA A 22 52.84 7.92 11.42
N ALA A 23 53.02 8.52 10.23
CA ALA A 23 51.94 8.70 9.28
C ALA A 23 51.50 7.31 8.79
N MET A 24 50.66 6.65 9.58
CA MET A 24 49.83 5.59 9.05
C MET A 24 48.89 6.25 8.05
N PRO A 25 48.80 5.78 6.80
CA PRO A 25 47.73 6.21 5.92
C PRO A 25 46.45 5.84 6.66
N ALA A 26 45.70 6.86 7.09
CA ALA A 26 44.32 6.68 7.46
C ALA A 26 43.67 6.11 6.19
N LEU A 27 43.47 4.80 6.17
CA LEU A 27 42.46 4.18 5.32
C LEU A 27 41.21 4.99 5.66
N ALA A 28 40.77 5.83 4.73
CA ALA A 28 39.51 6.50 4.83
C ALA A 28 38.49 5.38 4.99
N ALA A 29 38.05 5.14 6.23
CA ALA A 29 36.93 4.26 6.47
C ALA A 29 35.78 4.93 5.75
N ASP A 30 35.38 4.36 4.61
CA ASP A 30 34.19 4.79 3.88
C ASP A 30 33.08 4.98 4.90
N LYS A 31 32.51 6.19 4.94
CA LYS A 31 31.41 6.48 5.86
C LYS A 31 30.36 5.39 5.68
N PRO A 32 29.84 4.80 6.77
CA PRO A 32 28.85 3.75 6.66
C PRO A 32 27.68 4.28 5.82
N LYS A 33 27.33 3.56 4.75
CA LYS A 33 26.20 3.91 3.90
C LYS A 33 24.93 3.92 4.76
N LYS A 34 24.06 4.89 4.53
CA LYS A 34 22.79 4.97 5.26
C LYS A 34 21.85 3.87 4.74
N GLU A 35 21.32 3.10 5.66
CA GLU A 35 20.50 1.92 5.38
C GLU A 35 19.03 2.17 5.75
N SER A 36 18.13 1.57 4.99
CA SER A 36 16.69 1.59 5.24
C SER A 36 16.07 0.23 4.90
N THR A 37 14.77 0.09 5.14
CA THR A 37 14.03 -1.15 4.96
C THR A 37 12.72 -0.92 4.22
N LEU A 38 12.40 -1.79 3.26
CA LEU A 38 11.04 -1.89 2.73
C LEU A 38 10.18 -2.60 3.78
N GLY A 39 9.15 -1.93 4.29
CA GLY A 39 8.29 -2.49 5.33
C GLY A 39 9.02 -2.77 6.65
N LYS A 40 8.71 -3.89 7.29
CA LYS A 40 9.29 -4.28 8.58
C LYS A 40 10.33 -5.39 8.37
N ALA A 41 11.60 -5.01 8.19
CA ALA A 41 12.66 -6.00 8.04
C ALA A 41 12.97 -6.72 9.34
N LYS A 42 13.24 -8.03 9.23
CA LYS A 42 13.80 -8.82 10.34
C LYS A 42 15.30 -8.52 10.48
N PRO A 43 15.88 -8.65 11.69
CA PRO A 43 17.32 -8.61 11.86
C PRO A 43 18.03 -9.58 10.91
N GLY A 44 19.06 -9.11 10.20
CA GLY A 44 19.81 -9.93 9.24
C GLY A 44 19.12 -10.15 7.88
N ALA A 45 18.02 -9.46 7.58
CA ALA A 45 17.41 -9.52 6.25
C ALA A 45 18.43 -9.14 5.14
N PRO A 46 18.39 -9.80 3.97
CA PRO A 46 19.33 -9.52 2.90
C PRO A 46 19.11 -8.13 2.29
N PHE A 47 20.21 -7.52 1.83
CA PHE A 47 20.17 -6.28 1.06
C PHE A 47 19.69 -6.55 -0.37
N LEU A 48 18.90 -5.62 -0.90
CA LEU A 48 18.60 -5.57 -2.33
C LEU A 48 19.78 -4.97 -3.08
N SER A 49 20.06 -5.50 -4.27
CA SER A 49 20.82 -4.78 -5.29
C SER A 49 20.02 -3.57 -5.77
N LYS A 50 20.71 -2.57 -6.36
CA LYS A 50 20.07 -1.40 -6.97
C LYS A 50 18.97 -1.78 -7.97
N GLU A 51 19.19 -2.80 -8.80
CA GLU A 51 18.21 -3.29 -9.77
C GLU A 51 16.98 -3.90 -9.09
N GLN A 52 17.19 -4.71 -8.05
CA GLN A 52 16.10 -5.29 -7.27
C GLN A 52 15.32 -4.21 -6.52
N LEU A 53 16.00 -3.21 -5.95
CA LEU A 53 15.37 -2.06 -5.30
C LEU A 53 14.50 -1.29 -6.29
N ARG A 54 15.00 -1.02 -7.51
CA ARG A 54 14.22 -0.36 -8.56
C ARG A 54 12.96 -1.15 -8.90
N ALA A 55 13.07 -2.46 -9.06
CA ALA A 55 11.94 -3.33 -9.34
C ALA A 55 10.91 -3.31 -8.19
N CYS A 56 11.37 -3.38 -6.94
CA CYS A 56 10.51 -3.36 -5.76
C CYS A 56 9.80 -2.01 -5.57
N LEU A 57 10.47 -0.89 -5.80
CA LEU A 57 9.86 0.43 -5.75
C LEU A 57 8.79 0.58 -6.84
N ALA A 58 9.09 0.18 -8.08
CA ALA A 58 8.12 0.20 -9.16
C ALA A 58 6.90 -0.71 -8.87
N GLN A 59 7.11 -1.87 -8.24
CA GLN A 59 6.01 -2.74 -7.83
C GLN A 59 5.16 -2.13 -6.72
N ASN A 60 5.78 -1.50 -5.71
CA ASN A 60 5.07 -0.78 -4.67
C ASN A 60 4.19 0.33 -5.26
N ASP A 61 4.71 1.08 -6.23
CA ASP A 61 3.97 2.16 -6.88
C ASP A 61 2.80 1.62 -7.71
N ARG A 62 2.97 0.50 -8.42
CA ARG A 62 1.86 -0.19 -9.10
C ARG A 62 0.76 -0.62 -8.12
N VAL A 63 1.13 -1.27 -7.01
CA VAL A 63 0.17 -1.70 -5.99
C VAL A 63 -0.59 -0.50 -5.41
N LYS A 64 0.08 0.62 -5.14
CA LYS A 64 -0.57 1.85 -4.67
C LYS A 64 -1.52 2.42 -5.72
N ALA A 65 -1.12 2.47 -6.98
CA ALA A 65 -1.96 2.96 -8.07
C ALA A 65 -3.22 2.10 -8.23
N GLN A 66 -3.07 0.77 -8.26
CA GLN A 66 -4.18 -0.18 -8.32
C GLN A 66 -5.13 -0.03 -7.12
N LEU A 67 -4.58 0.16 -5.91
CA LEU A 67 -5.39 0.40 -4.71
C LEU A 67 -6.18 1.71 -4.82
N ALA A 68 -5.55 2.78 -5.28
CA ALA A 68 -6.18 4.08 -5.48
C ALA A 68 -7.29 4.04 -6.54
N GLU A 69 -7.13 3.21 -7.58
CA GLU A 69 -8.15 2.99 -8.59
C GLU A 69 -9.31 2.11 -8.08
N THR A 70 -8.99 1.03 -7.34
CA THR A 70 -9.97 -0.01 -7.00
C THR A 70 -10.83 0.39 -5.80
N LEU A 71 -10.24 1.00 -4.77
CA LEU A 71 -10.94 1.27 -3.50
C LEU A 71 -12.19 2.15 -3.67
N PRO A 72 -12.19 3.23 -4.47
CA PRO A 72 -13.38 4.06 -4.66
C PRO A 72 -14.56 3.35 -5.35
N LEU A 73 -14.31 2.23 -6.04
CA LEU A 73 -15.34 1.49 -6.78
C LEU A 73 -16.23 0.64 -5.87
N GLN A 74 -15.77 0.32 -4.66
CA GLN A 74 -16.45 -0.60 -3.75
C GLN A 74 -17.82 -0.04 -3.29
N ALA A 75 -17.86 1.22 -2.84
CA ALA A 75 -19.08 1.80 -2.29
C ALA A 75 -20.20 1.98 -3.35
N PRO A 76 -19.92 2.48 -4.57
CA PRO A 76 -20.90 2.53 -5.65
C PRO A 76 -21.44 1.15 -6.02
N LEU A 77 -20.58 0.13 -6.16
CA LEU A 77 -21.02 -1.23 -6.48
C LEU A 77 -21.87 -1.84 -5.37
N LYS A 78 -21.51 -1.61 -4.11
CA LYS A 78 -22.35 -2.05 -2.99
C LYS A 78 -23.72 -1.39 -3.04
N LYS A 79 -23.76 -0.07 -3.20
CA LYS A 79 -25.02 0.68 -3.28
C LYS A 79 -25.88 0.18 -4.44
N GLU A 80 -25.29 -0.03 -5.61
CA GLU A 80 -26.02 -0.53 -6.77
C GLU A 80 -26.61 -1.93 -6.51
N GLY A 81 -25.85 -2.83 -5.89
CA GLY A 81 -26.35 -4.13 -5.48
C GLY A 81 -27.52 -4.04 -4.51
N ASP A 82 -27.43 -3.17 -3.50
CA ASP A 82 -28.50 -2.93 -2.52
C ASP A 82 -29.76 -2.36 -3.21
N ASP A 83 -29.60 -1.40 -4.13
CA ASP A 83 -30.71 -0.80 -4.89
C ASP A 83 -31.40 -1.83 -5.80
N LEU A 84 -30.64 -2.72 -6.46
CA LEU A 84 -31.18 -3.79 -7.31
C LEU A 84 -31.90 -4.88 -6.51
N ALA A 85 -31.44 -5.15 -5.28
CA ALA A 85 -32.11 -6.05 -4.35
C ALA A 85 -33.47 -5.47 -3.94
N ALA A 86 -33.49 -4.19 -3.51
CA ALA A 86 -34.72 -3.50 -3.15
C ALA A 86 -35.73 -3.43 -4.32
N ALA A 87 -35.26 -3.12 -5.54
CA ALA A 87 -36.09 -3.14 -6.73
C ALA A 87 -36.65 -4.54 -7.05
N GLY A 88 -35.86 -5.60 -6.78
CA GLY A 88 -36.30 -6.98 -6.91
C GLY A 88 -37.41 -7.34 -5.93
N ASP A 89 -37.31 -6.88 -4.67
CA ASP A 89 -38.33 -7.14 -3.66
C ASP A 89 -39.62 -6.35 -3.93
N ALA A 90 -39.51 -5.10 -4.39
CA ALA A 90 -40.65 -4.33 -4.86
C ALA A 90 -41.38 -5.02 -6.01
N LEU A 91 -40.65 -5.53 -7.02
CA LEU A 91 -41.26 -6.28 -8.13
C LEU A 91 -41.92 -7.59 -7.67
N LYS A 92 -41.35 -8.29 -6.68
CA LYS A 92 -42.01 -9.49 -6.12
C LYS A 92 -43.34 -9.13 -5.45
N ALA A 93 -43.37 -8.04 -4.68
CA ALA A 93 -44.58 -7.56 -4.03
C ALA A 93 -45.63 -7.10 -5.05
N ASP A 94 -45.22 -6.29 -6.04
CA ASP A 94 -46.08 -5.84 -7.13
C ASP A 94 -46.72 -7.03 -7.85
N ARG A 95 -45.93 -8.04 -8.21
CA ARG A 95 -46.44 -9.24 -8.90
C ARG A 95 -47.55 -9.96 -8.13
N ALA A 96 -47.52 -9.93 -6.80
CA ALA A 96 -48.57 -10.52 -5.97
C ALA A 96 -49.85 -9.66 -5.91
N ALA A 97 -49.74 -8.37 -6.27
CA ALA A 97 -50.82 -7.39 -6.18
C ALA A 97 -51.38 -6.94 -7.53
N ILE A 98 -50.72 -7.24 -8.66
CA ILE A 98 -51.21 -6.80 -9.98
C ILE A 98 -52.53 -7.48 -10.34
N ASP A 99 -53.45 -6.71 -10.91
CA ASP A 99 -54.60 -7.27 -11.63
C ASP A 99 -54.13 -7.81 -12.97
N THR A 100 -54.13 -9.12 -13.14
CA THR A 100 -53.68 -9.79 -14.37
C THR A 100 -54.67 -9.67 -15.53
N THR A 101 -55.87 -9.15 -15.28
CA THR A 101 -56.87 -8.88 -16.32
C THR A 101 -56.76 -7.47 -16.90
N ASP A 102 -56.03 -6.58 -16.21
CA ASP A 102 -55.68 -5.25 -16.71
C ASP A 102 -54.38 -5.32 -17.54
N GLU A 103 -54.52 -5.27 -18.86
CA GLU A 103 -53.40 -5.30 -19.80
C GLU A 103 -52.41 -4.14 -19.57
N ALA A 104 -52.88 -2.96 -19.15
CA ALA A 104 -52.02 -1.82 -18.89
C ALA A 104 -51.17 -2.06 -17.63
N ALA A 105 -51.76 -2.64 -16.58
CA ALA A 105 -51.04 -3.00 -15.35
C ALA A 105 -49.97 -4.08 -15.62
N VAL A 106 -50.31 -5.12 -16.39
CA VAL A 106 -49.37 -6.19 -16.78
C VAL A 106 -48.23 -5.62 -17.63
N LYS A 107 -48.54 -4.75 -18.61
CA LYS A 107 -47.52 -4.11 -19.46
C LYS A 107 -46.56 -3.27 -18.63
N ALA A 108 -47.06 -2.42 -17.73
CA ALA A 108 -46.22 -1.60 -16.86
C ALA A 108 -45.32 -2.45 -15.95
N PHE A 109 -45.85 -3.57 -15.41
CA PHE A 109 -45.06 -4.51 -14.64
C PHE A 109 -43.91 -5.12 -15.46
N ASN A 110 -44.22 -5.61 -16.66
CA ASN A 110 -43.22 -6.23 -17.55
C ASN A 110 -42.14 -5.23 -17.98
N GLU A 111 -42.48 -3.97 -18.19
CA GLU A 111 -41.50 -2.91 -18.49
C GLU A 111 -40.53 -2.68 -17.32
N ARG A 112 -41.05 -2.61 -16.09
CA ARG A 112 -40.19 -2.49 -14.89
C ARG A 112 -39.30 -3.72 -14.68
N LEU A 113 -39.84 -4.91 -14.94
CA LEU A 113 -39.08 -6.16 -14.87
C LEU A 113 -37.92 -6.15 -15.89
N ALA A 114 -38.20 -5.82 -17.15
CA ALA A 114 -37.19 -5.74 -18.20
C ALA A 114 -36.13 -4.67 -17.90
N ALA A 115 -36.52 -3.51 -17.35
CA ALA A 115 -35.60 -2.47 -16.94
C ALA A 115 -34.66 -2.94 -15.82
N ARG A 116 -35.19 -3.65 -14.81
CA ARG A 116 -34.38 -4.25 -13.74
C ARG A 116 -33.41 -5.28 -14.30
N ASP A 117 -33.88 -6.17 -15.18
CA ASP A 117 -33.02 -7.22 -15.73
C ASP A 117 -31.85 -6.64 -16.52
N LYS A 118 -32.09 -5.58 -17.31
CA LYS A 118 -31.02 -4.82 -17.97
C LYS A 118 -30.03 -4.22 -16.97
N ALA A 119 -30.51 -3.67 -15.86
CA ALA A 119 -29.67 -3.10 -14.82
C ALA A 119 -28.84 -4.19 -14.10
N VAL A 120 -29.42 -5.36 -13.85
CA VAL A 120 -28.72 -6.53 -13.28
C VAL A 120 -27.59 -6.99 -14.19
N GLU A 121 -27.80 -7.08 -15.51
CA GLU A 121 -26.74 -7.48 -16.44
C GLU A 121 -25.60 -6.44 -16.48
N ALA A 122 -25.94 -5.14 -16.44
CA ALA A 122 -24.93 -4.09 -16.35
C ALA A 122 -24.14 -4.14 -15.03
N TYR A 123 -24.82 -4.41 -13.92
CA TYR A 123 -24.19 -4.60 -12.61
C TYR A 123 -23.26 -5.82 -12.58
N LYS A 124 -23.67 -6.95 -13.17
CA LYS A 124 -22.84 -8.16 -13.29
C LYS A 124 -21.55 -7.85 -14.05
N ALA A 125 -21.64 -7.13 -15.17
CA ALA A 125 -20.48 -6.75 -15.96
C ALA A 125 -19.49 -5.88 -15.15
N ARG A 126 -19.99 -4.83 -14.46
CA ARG A 126 -19.16 -3.98 -13.60
C ARG A 126 -18.55 -4.74 -12.43
N SER A 127 -19.32 -5.63 -11.82
CA SER A 127 -18.86 -6.46 -10.71
C SER A 127 -17.75 -7.43 -11.15
N ALA A 128 -17.86 -8.01 -12.35
CA ALA A 128 -16.82 -8.85 -12.92
C ALA A 128 -15.52 -8.07 -13.21
N GLU A 129 -15.63 -6.86 -13.76
CA GLU A 129 -14.48 -5.97 -13.96
C GLU A 129 -13.81 -5.61 -12.63
N TYR A 130 -14.59 -5.22 -11.62
CA TYR A 130 -14.08 -4.92 -10.29
C TYR A 130 -13.37 -6.12 -9.65
N ASN A 131 -13.96 -7.32 -9.75
CA ASN A 131 -13.34 -8.53 -9.24
C ASN A 131 -12.00 -8.82 -9.92
N THR A 132 -11.91 -8.62 -11.24
CA THR A 132 -10.65 -8.76 -11.99
C THR A 132 -9.58 -7.79 -11.47
N LYS A 133 -9.94 -6.53 -11.19
CA LYS A 133 -9.02 -5.54 -10.61
C LYS A 133 -8.56 -5.93 -9.20
N VAL A 134 -9.48 -6.43 -8.38
CA VAL A 134 -9.16 -6.91 -7.03
C VAL A 134 -8.22 -8.11 -7.08
N GLU A 135 -8.45 -9.08 -7.95
CA GLU A 135 -7.58 -10.25 -8.14
C GLU A 135 -6.17 -9.84 -8.57
N ALA A 136 -6.06 -8.93 -9.55
CA ALA A 136 -4.78 -8.38 -9.99
C ALA A 136 -4.03 -7.66 -8.85
N LEU A 137 -4.73 -6.80 -8.10
CA LEU A 137 -4.18 -6.10 -6.93
C LEU A 137 -3.71 -7.09 -5.86
N GLN A 138 -4.48 -8.16 -5.59
CA GLN A 138 -4.11 -9.18 -4.62
C GLN A 138 -2.86 -9.95 -5.06
N ALA A 139 -2.78 -10.33 -6.34
CA ALA A 139 -1.62 -11.01 -6.89
C ALA A 139 -0.37 -10.13 -6.82
N ASP A 140 -0.46 -8.85 -7.20
CA ASP A 140 0.66 -7.91 -7.16
C ASP A 140 1.11 -7.62 -5.72
N LYS A 141 0.16 -7.50 -4.79
CA LYS A 141 0.45 -7.33 -3.36
C LYS A 141 1.12 -8.59 -2.78
N ALA A 142 0.62 -9.78 -3.10
CA ALA A 142 1.23 -11.04 -2.65
C ALA A 142 2.67 -11.19 -3.18
N SER A 143 2.88 -10.86 -4.45
CA SER A 143 4.21 -10.83 -5.07
C SER A 143 5.13 -9.81 -4.40
N TYR A 144 4.63 -8.62 -4.07
CA TYR A 144 5.41 -7.59 -3.37
C TYR A 144 5.81 -8.07 -1.97
N ILE A 145 4.88 -8.68 -1.23
CA ILE A 145 5.15 -9.24 0.09
C ILE A 145 6.21 -10.34 0.02
N ALA A 146 6.12 -11.24 -0.96
CA ALA A 146 7.06 -12.35 -1.10
C ALA A 146 8.49 -11.87 -1.46
N ASN A 147 8.60 -10.87 -2.32
CA ASN A 147 9.87 -10.52 -2.96
C ASN A 147 10.54 -9.28 -2.38
N CYS A 148 9.76 -8.32 -1.87
CA CYS A 148 10.21 -6.97 -1.56
C CYS A 148 9.99 -6.58 -0.10
N ASP A 149 8.91 -7.04 0.53
CA ASP A 149 8.63 -6.69 1.92
C ASP A 149 9.69 -7.26 2.88
N GLY A 150 10.07 -6.46 3.87
CA GLY A 150 11.08 -6.79 4.86
C GLY A 150 12.52 -6.81 4.35
N ARG A 151 12.81 -6.28 3.16
CA ARG A 151 14.16 -6.24 2.58
C ARG A 151 14.90 -4.96 2.95
N ARG A 152 16.22 -5.06 3.14
CA ARG A 152 17.08 -3.90 3.43
C ARG A 152 17.60 -3.29 2.12
N TYR A 153 17.90 -2.00 2.14
CA TYR A 153 18.48 -1.31 0.99
C TYR A 153 19.29 -0.10 1.45
N PHE A 154 20.15 0.44 0.58
CA PHE A 154 20.89 1.66 0.85
C PHE A 154 20.15 2.89 0.31
N GLU A 155 20.05 3.94 1.13
CA GLU A 155 19.27 5.14 0.76
C GLU A 155 19.87 5.90 -0.43
N ASP A 156 21.19 5.83 -0.65
CA ASP A 156 21.85 6.42 -1.81
C ASP A 156 21.35 5.80 -3.12
N GLU A 157 21.13 4.49 -3.14
CA GLU A 157 20.58 3.78 -4.31
C GLU A 157 19.12 4.18 -4.58
N GLU A 158 18.30 4.30 -3.53
CA GLU A 158 16.92 4.77 -3.66
C GLU A 158 16.86 6.19 -4.26
N LEU A 159 17.69 7.11 -3.75
CA LEU A 159 17.77 8.48 -4.26
C LEU A 159 18.22 8.53 -5.72
N GLN A 160 19.21 7.70 -6.09
CA GLN A 160 19.64 7.58 -7.49
C GLN A 160 18.51 7.07 -8.38
N ILE A 161 17.79 6.03 -7.96
CA ILE A 161 16.66 5.47 -8.72
C ILE A 161 15.56 6.53 -8.90
N LYS A 162 15.21 7.26 -7.84
CA LYS A 162 14.23 8.36 -7.89
C LYS A 162 14.66 9.50 -8.79
N ALA A 163 15.98 9.73 -8.94
CA ALA A 163 16.55 10.70 -9.86
C ALA A 163 16.68 10.16 -11.31
N GLY A 164 16.19 8.95 -11.60
CA GLY A 164 16.27 8.33 -12.93
C GLY A 164 17.63 7.75 -13.30
N LYS A 165 18.50 7.50 -12.31
CA LYS A 165 19.86 6.95 -12.47
C LYS A 165 19.95 5.47 -12.08
#